data_AF-A0ABD0KJ55-F1
#
_entry.id   AF-A0ABD0KJ55-F1
#
_cell.length_a   1.000
_cell.length_b   1.000
_cell.length_c   1.000
_cell.angle_alpha   90.00
_cell.angle_beta   90.00
_cell.angle_gamma   90.00
#
_symmetry.space_group_name_H-M   'P 1'
#
loop_
_entity.id
_entity.type
_entity.pdbx_description
1 polymer ?
#
loop_
_entity_poly.entity_id
_entity_poly.type
_entity_poly.pdbx_seq_one_letter_code
_entity_poly.pdbx_strand_id
1 'polypeptide(L)'
;MAMFTKKEAVAFLADKWGVKRVEERLLTDRKNLIDEIVVLVHINVNFQTVTLLAVPPSERRRPTVAEIKRDGMSGVGGNCYCVNVFTWGLLKGNI
;
A
#
# COMPACT_ATOMS: atom_id res chain seq x y z
N MET A 1 10.94 4.54 11.79
CA MET A 1 9.87 3.56 12.12
C MET A 1 9.34 2.98 10.82
N ALA A 2 9.07 1.67 10.76
CA ALA A 2 8.49 1.03 9.58
C ALA A 2 7.01 1.43 9.42
N MET A 3 6.54 1.61 8.17
CA MET A 3 5.14 1.95 7.89
C MET A 3 4.19 0.82 8.32
N PHE A 4 4.59 -0.42 8.10
CA PHE A 4 3.88 -1.62 8.54
C PHE A 4 4.79 -2.48 9.41
N THR A 5 4.20 -3.16 10.38
CA THR A 5 4.83 -4.36 10.98
C THR A 5 4.52 -5.58 10.11
N LYS A 6 5.32 -6.65 10.22
CA LYS A 6 5.05 -7.91 9.50
C LYS A 6 3.66 -8.47 9.78
N LYS A 7 3.27 -8.54 11.05
CA LYS A 7 1.95 -9.02 11.45
C LYS A 7 0.82 -8.20 10.82
N GLU A 8 0.97 -6.88 10.80
CA GLU A 8 -0.03 -5.98 10.21
C GLU A 8 -0.12 -6.13 8.69
N ALA A 9 1.03 -6.22 8.02
CA ALA A 9 1.11 -6.33 6.58
C ALA A 9 0.50 -7.67 6.09
N VAL A 10 0.82 -8.77 6.78
CA VAL A 10 0.24 -10.10 6.52
C VAL A 10 -1.26 -10.11 6.75
N ALA A 11 -1.72 -9.56 7.88
CA ALA A 11 -3.15 -9.48 8.20
C ALA A 11 -3.92 -8.65 7.16
N PHE A 12 -3.37 -7.50 6.75
CA PHE A 12 -3.98 -6.67 5.72
C PHE A 12 -4.13 -7.42 4.38
N LEU A 13 -3.07 -8.09 3.92
CA LEU A 13 -3.10 -8.86 2.67
C LEU A 13 -4.14 -10.00 2.72
N ALA A 14 -4.24 -10.70 3.85
CA ALA A 14 -5.20 -11.78 4.03
C ALA A 14 -6.65 -11.25 4.14
N ASP A 15 -6.90 -10.30 5.04
CA ASP A 15 -8.25 -9.89 5.43
C ASP A 15 -8.89 -8.94 4.44
N LYS A 16 -8.10 -8.09 3.77
CA LYS A 16 -8.62 -7.06 2.85
C LYS A 16 -8.51 -7.47 1.39
N TRP A 17 -7.44 -8.16 1.01
CA TRP A 17 -7.20 -8.54 -0.38
C TRP A 17 -7.28 -10.04 -0.63
N GLY A 18 -7.59 -10.84 0.39
CA GLY A 18 -7.82 -12.27 0.23
C GLY A 18 -6.58 -13.06 -0.19
N VAL A 19 -5.37 -12.51 0.01
CA VAL A 19 -4.12 -13.20 -0.36
C VAL A 19 -3.92 -14.39 0.56
N LYS A 20 -3.84 -15.58 -0.03
CA LYS A 20 -3.77 -16.83 0.72
C LYS A 20 -2.33 -17.21 1.02
N ARG A 21 -2.10 -17.77 2.22
CA ARG A 21 -0.82 -18.39 2.63
C ARG A 21 0.38 -17.44 2.50
N VAL A 22 0.21 -16.17 2.88
CA VAL A 22 1.24 -15.13 2.74
C VAL A 22 2.57 -15.56 3.35
N GLU A 23 2.58 -16.02 4.61
CA GLU A 23 3.82 -16.39 5.31
C GLU A 23 4.54 -17.59 4.70
N GLU A 24 3.79 -18.61 4.27
CA GLU A 24 4.33 -19.78 3.56
C GLU A 24 4.95 -19.36 2.22
N ARG A 25 4.22 -18.56 1.43
CA ARG A 25 4.64 -18.15 0.10
C ARG A 25 5.82 -17.17 0.11
N LEU A 26 6.03 -16.43 1.20
CA LEU A 26 7.26 -15.64 1.38
C LEU A 26 8.54 -16.50 1.38
N LEU A 27 8.42 -17.78 1.76
CA LEU A 27 9.52 -18.76 1.80
C LEU A 27 9.60 -19.59 0.51
N THR A 28 8.46 -19.95 -0.07
CA THR A 28 8.39 -20.95 -1.15
C THR A 28 8.04 -20.41 -2.54
N ASP A 29 7.39 -19.24 -2.61
CA ASP A 29 6.79 -18.70 -3.83
C ASP A 29 6.90 -17.15 -3.90
N ARG A 30 8.02 -16.62 -3.40
CA ARG A 30 8.17 -15.19 -3.10
C ARG A 30 7.90 -14.29 -4.30
N LYS A 31 8.42 -14.67 -5.48
CA LYS A 31 8.26 -13.87 -6.71
C LYS A 31 6.79 -13.71 -7.07
N ASN A 32 6.04 -14.82 -7.16
CA ASN A 32 4.64 -14.77 -7.58
C ASN A 32 3.76 -14.11 -6.52
N LEU A 33 4.10 -14.25 -5.23
CA LEU A 33 3.44 -13.47 -4.17
C LEU A 33 3.66 -11.97 -4.35
N ILE A 34 4.89 -11.52 -4.62
CA ILE A 34 5.17 -10.10 -4.86
C ILE A 34 4.43 -9.60 -6.09
N ASP A 35 4.44 -10.35 -7.19
CA ASP A 35 3.72 -9.98 -8.42
C ASP A 35 2.21 -9.84 -8.16
N GLU A 36 1.61 -10.77 -7.43
CA GLU A 36 0.21 -10.70 -7.01
C GLU A 36 -0.08 -9.47 -6.15
N ILE A 37 0.77 -9.17 -5.15
CA ILE A 37 0.63 -7.98 -4.31
C ILE A 37 0.68 -6.71 -5.16
N VAL A 38 1.59 -6.62 -6.14
CA VAL A 38 1.69 -5.45 -7.03
C VAL A 38 0.44 -5.30 -7.88
N VAL A 39 -0.08 -6.39 -8.44
CA VAL A 39 -1.35 -6.37 -9.19
C VAL A 39 -2.51 -5.90 -8.30
N LEU A 40 -2.59 -6.42 -7.07
CA LEU A 40 -3.62 -6.03 -6.11
C LEU A 40 -3.52 -4.57 -5.69
N VAL A 41 -2.32 -4.00 -5.57
CA VAL A 41 -2.15 -2.55 -5.37
C VAL A 41 -2.79 -1.79 -6.52
N HIS A 42 -2.52 -2.15 -7.77
CA HIS A 42 -3.06 -1.44 -8.94
C HIS A 42 -4.58 -1.58 -9.07
N ILE A 43 -5.16 -2.68 -8.59
CA ILE A 43 -6.61 -2.89 -8.57
C ILE A 43 -7.28 -2.11 -7.44
N ASN A 44 -6.69 -2.08 -6.25
CA ASN A 44 -7.36 -1.63 -5.03
C ASN A 44 -6.94 -0.22 -4.58
N VAL A 45 -5.81 0.31 -5.06
CA VAL A 45 -5.27 1.60 -4.64
C VAL A 45 -5.23 2.54 -5.84
N ASN A 46 -6.18 3.47 -5.89
CA ASN A 46 -6.36 4.32 -7.06
C ASN A 46 -5.19 5.28 -7.28
N PHE A 47 -4.66 5.28 -8.50
CA PHE A 47 -3.80 6.36 -8.95
C PHE A 47 -4.66 7.58 -9.30
N GLN A 48 -4.51 8.67 -8.55
CA GLN A 48 -5.33 9.87 -8.73
C GLN A 48 -4.66 11.15 -8.19
N THR A 49 -5.12 12.31 -8.64
CA THR A 49 -4.70 13.64 -8.16
C THR A 49 -5.86 14.48 -7.60
N VAL A 50 -7.07 13.92 -7.55
CA VAL A 50 -8.30 14.58 -7.08
C VAL A 50 -8.14 15.11 -5.65
N THR A 51 -7.56 14.33 -4.74
CA THR A 51 -7.38 14.76 -3.34
C THR A 51 -6.43 15.95 -3.22
N LEU A 52 -5.39 16.02 -4.06
CA LEU A 52 -4.47 17.16 -4.12
C LEU A 52 -5.14 18.40 -4.70
N LEU A 53 -5.95 18.22 -5.75
CA LEU A 53 -6.62 19.32 -6.45
C LEU A 53 -7.78 19.92 -5.64
N ALA A 54 -8.40 19.14 -4.75
CA ALA A 54 -9.42 19.61 -3.81
C ALA A 54 -8.86 20.55 -2.72
N VAL A 55 -7.54 20.52 -2.47
CA VAL A 55 -6.89 21.37 -1.46
C VAL A 55 -6.45 22.72 -2.08
N PRO A 56 -6.72 23.86 -1.42
CA PRO A 56 -6.26 25.17 -1.88
C PRO A 56 -4.74 25.20 -2.11
N PRO A 57 -4.22 25.88 -3.16
CA PRO A 57 -2.79 25.87 -3.46
C PRO A 57 -1.87 26.24 -2.29
N SER A 58 -2.30 27.17 -1.43
CA SER A 58 -1.56 27.62 -0.23
C SER A 58 -1.43 26.55 0.86
N GLU A 59 -2.31 25.54 0.86
CA GLU A 59 -2.37 24.48 1.86
C GLU A 59 -1.84 23.15 1.33
N ARG A 60 -1.52 23.08 0.03
CA ARG A 60 -0.95 21.88 -0.58
C ARG A 60 0.40 21.57 0.03
N ARG A 61 0.54 20.34 0.50
CA ARG A 61 1.80 19.82 1.04
C ARG A 61 1.99 18.38 0.60
N ARG A 62 3.22 17.91 0.79
CA ARG A 62 3.50 16.48 0.67
C ARG A 62 2.73 15.72 1.76
N PRO A 63 2.06 14.61 1.43
CA PRO A 63 1.40 13.78 2.43
C PRO A 63 2.43 13.10 3.34
N THR A 64 2.06 12.93 4.59
CA THR A 64 2.83 12.20 5.60
C THR A 64 2.72 10.69 5.38
N VAL A 65 3.64 9.93 5.96
CA VAL A 65 3.61 8.45 5.90
C VAL A 65 2.31 7.89 6.49
N ALA A 66 1.79 8.49 7.56
CA ALA A 66 0.54 8.06 8.19
C ALA A 66 -0.67 8.27 7.27
N GLU A 67 -0.71 9.40 6.56
CA GLU A 67 -1.76 9.69 5.58
C GLU A 67 -1.68 8.72 4.39
N ILE A 68 -0.48 8.50 3.83
CA ILE A 68 -0.28 7.54 2.74
C ILE A 68 -0.74 6.14 3.14
N LYS A 69 -0.40 5.70 4.36
CA LYS A 69 -0.82 4.39 4.87
C LYS A 69 -2.35 4.30 4.96
N ARG A 70 -2.99 5.28 5.60
CA ARG A 70 -4.45 5.33 5.75
C ARG A 70 -5.15 5.31 4.38
N ASP A 71 -4.71 6.16 3.46
CA ASP A 71 -5.35 6.33 2.15
C ASP A 71 -5.08 5.13 1.23
N GLY A 72 -3.92 4.48 1.36
CA GLY A 72 -3.63 3.22 0.67
C GLY A 72 -4.46 2.05 1.21
N MET A 73 -4.61 1.92 2.54
CA MET A 73 -5.42 0.85 3.15
C MET A 73 -6.92 1.01 2.90
N SER A 74 -7.41 2.23 2.66
CA SER A 74 -8.82 2.51 2.33
C SER A 74 -9.13 2.50 0.83
N GLY A 75 -8.11 2.37 -0.02
CA GLY A 75 -8.25 2.37 -1.48
C GLY A 75 -8.38 3.75 -2.13
N VAL A 76 -8.30 4.83 -1.34
CA VAL A 76 -8.29 6.22 -1.85
C VAL A 76 -7.05 6.49 -2.71
N GLY A 77 -5.91 5.94 -2.31
CA GLY A 77 -4.65 6.05 -3.04
C GLY A 77 -4.13 7.48 -3.17
N GLY A 78 -3.66 7.85 -4.36
CA GLY A 78 -3.06 9.15 -4.64
C GLY A 78 -2.15 9.13 -5.85
N ASN A 79 -1.25 10.10 -5.96
CA ASN A 79 -0.32 10.17 -7.08
C ASN A 79 0.80 9.12 -6.94
N CYS A 80 1.76 9.14 -7.87
CA CYS A 80 2.86 8.18 -7.90
C CYS A 80 3.65 8.12 -6.58
N TYR A 81 3.83 9.27 -5.92
CA TYR A 81 4.52 9.31 -4.64
C TYR A 81 3.75 8.53 -3.57
N CYS A 82 2.44 8.73 -3.46
CA CYS A 82 1.61 8.02 -2.49
C CYS A 82 1.58 6.52 -2.75
N VAL A 83 1.25 6.12 -3.99
CA VAL A 83 1.10 4.70 -4.35
C VAL A 83 2.42 3.96 -4.18
N ASN A 84 3.54 4.50 -4.66
CA ASN A 84 4.84 3.83 -4.55
C ASN A 84 5.35 3.75 -3.11
N VAL A 85 5.13 4.80 -2.30
CA VAL A 85 5.53 4.77 -0.87
C VAL A 85 4.69 3.78 -0.09
N PHE A 86 3.38 3.69 -0.38
CA PHE A 86 2.51 2.67 0.18
C PHE A 86 2.97 1.25 -0.20
N THR A 87 3.17 0.99 -1.50
CA THR A 87 3.65 -0.31 -2.00
C THR A 87 4.97 -0.71 -1.37
N TRP A 88 5.94 0.21 -1.34
CA TRP A 88 7.24 -0.04 -0.70
C TRP A 88 7.08 -0.34 0.79
N GLY A 89 6.23 0.41 1.50
CA GLY A 89 5.96 0.19 2.91
C GLY A 89 5.32 -1.16 3.18
N LEU A 90 4.37 -1.57 2.35
CA LEU A 90 3.68 -2.87 2.44
C LEU A 90 4.63 -4.03 2.16
N LEU A 91 5.48 -3.91 1.12
CA LEU A 91 6.48 -4.92 0.79
C LEU A 91 7.55 -5.02 1.87
N LYS A 92 8.12 -3.89 2.32
CA LYS A 92 9.12 -3.89 3.39
C LYS A 92 8.57 -4.37 4.73
N GLY A 93 7.27 -4.20 4.97
CA GLY A 93 6.61 -4.76 6.14
C GLY A 93 6.53 -6.28 6.09
N ASN A 94 6.36 -6.86 4.90
CA ASN A 94 6.16 -8.30 4.70
C ASN A 94 7.45 -9.10 4.46
N ILE A 95 8.47 -8.49 3.85
CA ILE A 95 9.72 -9.16 3.43
C ILE A 95 10.77 -9.10 4.54
#